data_AF-A0A2G6Y8U2-F1
#
_entry.id   AF-A0A2G6Y8U2-F1
#
_cell.length_a   1.000
_cell.length_b   1.000
_cell.length_c   1.000
_cell.angle_alpha   90.00
_cell.angle_beta   90.00
_cell.angle_gamma   90.00
#
_symmetry.space_group_name_H-M   'P 1'
#
loop_
_entity.id
_entity.type
_entity.pdbx_description
1 polymer ?
#
loop_
_entity_poly.entity_id
_entity_poly.type
_entity_poly.pdbx_seq_one_letter_code
_entity_poly.pdbx_strand_id
1 'polypeptide(L)'
;MELLQLSDVHTTIQLYKHDFKGLPSDLDQLYERGQILVPPRDHWGHPYVYSRIEGLPGYVLYSKGKDGIDQRGGGDDIVGTEKQYTCEDYGVNCFWSAPLVNGAVMLLLLAALTWVICRGWHLLQRGRWKRDAI
;
A
#
# COMPACT_ATOMS: atom_id res chain seq x y z
N MET A 1 3.34 9.88 26.80
CA MET A 1 2.08 9.91 26.05
C MET A 1 1.91 8.51 25.50
N GLU A 2 0.92 7.77 25.98
CA GLU A 2 0.69 6.39 25.55
C GLU A 2 -0.09 6.44 24.23
N LEU A 3 0.46 5.80 23.19
CA LEU A 3 -0.13 5.75 21.86
C LEU A 3 -0.92 4.44 21.77
N LEU A 4 -2.25 4.53 21.65
CA LEU A 4 -3.08 3.35 21.42
C LEU A 4 -3.00 2.97 19.95
N GLN A 5 -2.77 1.69 19.66
CA GLN A 5 -2.84 1.23 18.28
C GLN A 5 -4.30 1.08 17.83
N LEU A 6 -4.52 1.10 16.51
CA LEU A 6 -5.85 0.97 15.92
C LEU A 6 -6.55 -0.33 16.38
N SER A 7 -5.79 -1.42 16.56
CA SER A 7 -6.27 -2.70 17.08
C SER A 7 -6.76 -2.62 18.53
N ASP A 8 -6.09 -1.81 19.36
CA ASP A 8 -6.43 -1.66 20.79
C ASP A 8 -7.72 -0.86 20.93
N VAL A 9 -7.87 0.21 20.14
CA VAL A 9 -9.11 0.98 20.06
C VAL A 9 -10.26 0.12 19.56
N HIS A 10 -10.04 -0.68 18.50
CA HIS A 10 -11.02 -1.62 17.98
C HIS A 10 -11.47 -2.60 19.07
N THR A 11 -10.51 -3.22 19.77
CA THR A 11 -10.78 -4.17 20.85
C THR A 11 -11.58 -3.53 21.98
N THR A 12 -11.24 -2.31 22.36
CA THR A 12 -11.95 -1.56 23.41
C THR A 12 -13.39 -1.24 23.02
N ILE A 13 -13.63 -0.89 21.75
CA ILE A 13 -15.00 -0.69 21.24
C ILE A 13 -15.81 -2.00 21.30
N GLN A 14 -15.20 -3.15 21.00
CA GLN A 14 -15.90 -4.44 21.11
C GLN A 14 -16.23 -4.79 22.56
N LEU A 15 -15.31 -4.53 23.50
CA LEU A 15 -15.55 -4.69 24.93
C LEU A 15 -16.69 -3.79 25.41
N TYR A 16 -16.66 -2.49 25.03
CA TYR A 16 -17.75 -1.56 25.30
C TYR A 16 -19.09 -2.08 24.78
N LYS A 17 -19.11 -2.57 23.53
CA LYS A 17 -20.31 -3.15 22.93
C LYS A 17 -20.84 -4.34 23.70
N HIS A 18 -19.94 -5.20 24.19
CA HIS A 18 -20.30 -6.36 24.98
C HIS A 18 -20.93 -5.96 26.32
N ASP A 19 -20.36 -4.96 26.99
CA ASP A 19 -20.75 -4.54 28.34
C ASP A 19 -22.03 -3.70 28.34
N PHE A 20 -22.13 -2.74 27.42
CA PHE A 20 -23.24 -1.79 27.34
C PHE A 20 -24.31 -2.19 26.30
N LYS A 21 -24.15 -3.35 25.67
CA LYS A 21 -25.07 -3.89 24.64
C LYS A 21 -25.29 -2.95 23.45
N GLY A 22 -24.34 -2.05 23.19
CA GLY A 22 -24.42 -1.05 22.12
C GLY A 22 -23.06 -0.44 21.81
N LEU A 23 -22.89 0.05 20.59
CA LEU A 23 -21.67 0.77 20.21
C LEU A 23 -21.60 2.13 20.93
N PRO A 24 -20.39 2.70 21.12
CA PRO A 24 -20.25 4.05 21.68
C PRO A 24 -20.69 5.12 20.67
N SER A 25 -21.17 6.29 21.10
CA SER A 25 -21.59 7.37 20.17
C SER A 25 -20.42 7.97 19.42
N ASP A 26 -19.29 8.05 20.12
CA ASP A 26 -18.02 8.64 19.75
C ASP A 26 -16.92 7.98 20.59
N LEU A 27 -15.65 8.30 20.32
CA LEU A 27 -14.54 7.73 21.09
C LEU A 27 -14.36 8.38 22.47
N ASP A 28 -14.88 9.59 22.69
CA ASP A 28 -14.78 10.28 23.97
C ASP A 28 -15.59 9.55 25.04
N GLN A 29 -16.70 8.93 24.65
CA GLN A 29 -17.49 8.07 25.54
C GLN A 29 -16.68 6.91 26.14
N LEU A 30 -15.66 6.39 25.45
CA LEU A 30 -14.78 5.37 26.02
C LEU A 30 -13.95 5.93 27.17
N TYR A 31 -13.48 7.17 27.04
CA TYR A 31 -12.71 7.86 28.07
C TYR A 31 -13.60 8.24 29.26
N GLU A 32 -14.78 8.82 29.02
CA GLU A 32 -15.74 9.20 30.07
C GLU A 32 -16.20 8.00 30.91
N ARG A 33 -16.25 6.82 30.31
CA ARG A 33 -16.65 5.56 30.97
C ARG A 33 -15.46 4.83 31.61
N GLY A 34 -14.25 5.38 31.54
CA GLY A 34 -13.04 4.80 32.12
C GLY A 34 -12.57 3.53 31.41
N GLN A 35 -13.00 3.28 30.17
CA GLN A 35 -12.52 2.16 29.36
C GLN A 35 -11.10 2.41 28.84
N ILE A 36 -10.73 3.69 28.68
CA ILE A 36 -9.39 4.15 28.34
C ILE A 36 -8.99 5.31 29.25
N LEU A 37 -7.70 5.41 29.56
CA LEU A 37 -7.17 6.44 30.47
C LEU A 37 -6.94 7.78 29.80
N VAL A 38 -6.83 7.81 28.47
CA VAL A 38 -6.59 9.00 27.66
C VAL A 38 -7.34 8.90 26.33
N PRO A 39 -7.73 10.04 25.72
CA PRO A 39 -8.30 10.03 24.37
C PRO A 39 -7.34 9.36 23.37
N PRO A 40 -7.84 8.43 22.54
CA PRO A 40 -6.98 7.61 21.70
C PRO A 40 -6.47 8.45 20.52
N ARG A 41 -5.15 8.45 20.34
CA ARG A 41 -4.46 9.14 19.24
C ARG A 41 -3.50 8.18 18.57
N ASP A 42 -3.31 8.38 17.27
CA ASP A 42 -2.34 7.61 16.49
C ASP A 42 -0.89 8.06 16.77
N HIS A 43 0.07 7.38 16.13
CA HIS A 43 1.50 7.62 16.31
C HIS A 43 1.97 9.01 15.87
N TRP A 44 1.17 9.75 15.10
CA TRP A 44 1.43 11.14 14.70
C TRP A 44 0.69 12.15 15.58
N GLY A 45 -0.07 11.68 16.57
CA GLY A 45 -0.82 12.52 17.50
C GLY A 45 -2.18 12.95 16.97
N HIS A 46 -2.63 12.43 15.83
CA HIS A 46 -3.95 12.71 15.29
C HIS A 46 -5.02 11.86 16.01
N PRO A 47 -6.22 12.40 16.25
CA PRO A 47 -7.32 11.61 16.78
C PRO A 47 -7.76 10.58 15.75
N TYR A 48 -8.12 9.39 16.23
CA TYR A 48 -8.76 8.39 15.38
C TYR A 48 -10.11 8.88 14.88
N VAL A 49 -10.42 8.56 13.63
CA VAL A 49 -11.74 8.81 13.05
C VAL A 49 -12.63 7.62 13.34
N TYR A 50 -13.75 7.88 14.01
CA TYR A 50 -14.78 6.90 14.33
C TYR A 50 -16.13 7.39 13.82
N SER A 51 -16.89 6.51 13.17
CA SER A 51 -18.28 6.78 12.81
C SER A 51 -19.09 5.50 12.77
N ARG A 52 -20.33 5.55 13.25
CA ARG A 52 -21.27 4.42 13.11
C ARG A 52 -21.78 4.33 11.68
N ILE A 53 -21.98 3.12 11.19
CA ILE A 53 -22.60 2.91 9.89
C ILE A 53 -24.12 3.03 10.07
N GLU A 54 -24.74 4.02 9.43
CA GLU A 54 -26.18 4.22 9.53
C GLU A 54 -26.96 2.99 9.04
N GLY A 55 -27.95 2.56 9.83
CA GLY A 55 -28.83 1.44 9.48
C GLY A 55 -28.19 0.06 9.54
N LEU A 56 -26.88 -0.06 9.84
CA LEU A 56 -26.18 -1.35 9.92
C LEU A 56 -25.50 -1.56 11.28
N PRO A 57 -25.42 -2.81 11.77
CA PRO A 57 -24.64 -3.11 12.96
C PRO A 57 -23.14 -3.04 12.63
N GLY A 58 -22.56 -1.85 12.76
CA GLY A 58 -21.14 -1.64 12.46
C GLY A 58 -20.64 -0.22 12.68
N TYR A 59 -19.33 -0.05 12.52
CA TYR A 59 -18.65 1.23 12.59
C TYR A 59 -17.44 1.23 11.66
N VAL A 60 -17.01 2.42 11.31
CA VAL A 60 -15.75 2.70 10.61
C VAL A 60 -14.77 3.27 11.63
N LEU A 61 -13.53 2.78 11.60
CA LEU A 61 -12.44 3.25 12.45
C LEU A 61 -11.13 3.28 11.65
N TYR A 62 -10.47 4.43 11.62
CA TYR A 62 -9.16 4.60 10.97
C TYR A 62 -8.36 5.76 11.57
N SER A 63 -7.06 5.78 11.31
CA SER A 63 -6.18 6.94 11.58
C SER A 63 -5.98 7.73 10.28
N LYS A 64 -5.77 9.05 10.38
CA LYS A 64 -5.51 9.94 9.23
C LYS A 64 -4.07 9.89 8.71
N GLY A 65 -3.31 8.88 9.15
CA GLY A 65 -1.92 8.75 8.77
C GLY A 65 -1.04 9.90 9.21
N LYS A 66 0.04 10.06 8.46
CA LYS A 66 1.14 11.00 8.71
C LYS A 66 0.79 12.41 8.26
N ASP A 67 0.08 12.55 7.15
CA ASP A 67 -0.24 13.86 6.59
C ASP A 67 -1.39 14.56 7.34
N GLY A 68 -2.18 13.81 8.11
CA GLY A 68 -3.28 14.30 8.93
C GLY A 68 -4.52 14.71 8.13
N ILE A 69 -4.54 14.43 6.83
CA ILE A 69 -5.64 14.69 5.91
C ILE A 69 -6.58 13.50 5.97
N ASP A 70 -7.87 13.75 6.21
CA ASP A 70 -8.87 12.70 6.16
C ASP A 70 -9.15 12.30 4.70
N GLN A 71 -8.63 11.15 4.29
CA GLN A 71 -8.83 10.56 2.97
C GLN A 71 -9.89 9.44 2.99
N ARG A 72 -10.68 9.34 4.06
CA ARG A 72 -11.76 8.37 4.28
C ARG A 72 -11.32 6.90 4.16
N GLY A 73 -10.14 6.59 4.68
CA GLY A 73 -9.50 5.29 4.50
C GLY A 73 -8.71 5.17 3.19
N GLY A 74 -8.51 6.26 2.44
CA GLY A 74 -7.65 6.36 1.26
C GLY A 74 -6.19 6.61 1.61
N GLY A 75 -5.33 6.77 0.60
CA GLY A 75 -3.89 7.10 0.71
C GLY A 75 -3.19 6.63 2.00
N ASP A 76 -2.81 7.55 2.88
CA ASP A 76 -2.04 7.28 4.11
C ASP A 76 -2.85 7.00 5.37
N ASP A 77 -4.19 7.04 5.26
CA ASP A 77 -5.06 6.64 6.33
C ASP A 77 -4.79 5.18 6.73
N ILE A 78 -4.74 4.88 8.03
CA ILE A 78 -4.56 3.50 8.49
C ILE A 78 -5.93 2.94 8.85
N VAL A 79 -6.41 1.98 8.06
CA VAL A 79 -7.65 1.23 8.29
C VAL A 79 -7.35 -0.15 8.87
N GLY A 80 -8.32 -0.76 9.55
CA GLY A 80 -8.17 -2.11 10.12
C GLY A 80 -8.29 -3.25 9.09
N THR A 81 -8.75 -2.95 7.87
CA THR A 81 -8.85 -3.92 6.77
C THR A 81 -7.54 -3.98 5.97
N GLU A 82 -7.28 -5.10 5.27
CA GLU A 82 -6.13 -5.17 4.37
C GLU A 82 -6.17 -4.04 3.33
N LYS A 83 -5.12 -3.21 3.32
CA LYS A 83 -4.85 -2.24 2.27
C LYS A 83 -3.79 -2.79 1.33
N GLN A 84 -4.02 -2.65 0.02
CA GLN A 84 -2.96 -2.81 -0.96
C GLN A 84 -2.23 -1.47 -1.09
N TYR A 85 -1.12 -1.36 -0.39
CA TYR A 85 -0.20 -0.23 -0.55
C TYR A 85 0.56 -0.38 -1.86
N THR A 86 0.57 0.69 -2.66
CA THR A 86 1.38 0.75 -3.88
C THR A 86 2.84 1.03 -3.54
N CYS A 87 3.74 0.65 -4.44
CA CYS A 87 5.15 0.98 -4.33
C CYS A 87 5.38 2.50 -4.43
N GLU A 88 4.59 3.20 -5.26
CA GLU A 88 4.66 4.66 -5.42
C GLU A 88 4.38 5.42 -4.12
N ASP A 89 3.40 4.97 -3.32
CA ASP A 89 2.97 5.69 -2.11
C ASP A 89 3.88 5.42 -0.90
N TYR A 90 4.40 4.19 -0.75
CA TYR A 90 5.08 3.76 0.48
C TYR A 90 6.41 3.01 0.30
N GLY A 91 6.84 2.74 -0.94
CA GLY A 91 8.06 1.96 -1.18
C GLY A 91 7.98 0.50 -0.73
N VAL A 92 6.77 -0.02 -0.46
CA VAL A 92 6.52 -1.43 -0.12
C VAL A 92 6.05 -2.19 -1.35
N ASN A 93 6.27 -3.51 -1.40
CA ASN A 93 5.93 -4.36 -2.57
C ASN A 93 6.58 -3.91 -3.89
N CYS A 94 7.70 -3.19 -3.85
CA CYS A 94 8.43 -2.78 -5.04
C CYS A 94 9.14 -3.96 -5.70
N PHE A 95 8.46 -4.63 -6.64
CA PHE A 95 9.06 -5.69 -7.45
C PHE A 95 9.86 -5.04 -8.59
N TRP A 96 11.10 -4.64 -8.31
CA TRP A 96 12.07 -4.06 -9.26
C TRP A 96 11.57 -2.74 -9.87
N SER A 97 12.22 -1.61 -9.61
CA SER A 97 11.80 -0.33 -10.19
C SER A 97 11.64 -0.47 -11.71
N ALA A 98 10.45 -0.18 -12.23
CA ALA A 98 10.13 -0.20 -13.67
C ALA A 98 11.25 0.30 -14.61
N PRO A 99 12.01 1.37 -14.30
CA PRO A 99 13.14 1.78 -15.14
C PRO A 99 14.24 0.73 -15.31
N LEU A 100 14.56 -0.06 -14.27
CA LEU A 100 15.61 -1.08 -14.34
C LEU A 100 15.19 -2.26 -15.20
N VAL A 101 13.94 -2.71 -15.08
CA VAL A 101 13.39 -3.81 -15.90
C VAL A 101 13.30 -3.38 -17.37
N ASN A 102 12.78 -2.18 -17.63
CA ASN A 102 12.69 -1.64 -18.99
C ASN A 102 14.08 -1.47 -19.62
N GLY A 103 15.06 -0.99 -18.85
CA GLY A 103 16.45 -0.88 -19.30
C GLY A 103 17.06 -2.23 -19.67
N ALA A 104 16.88 -3.24 -18.82
CA ALA A 104 17.39 -4.59 -19.07
C ALA A 104 16.75 -5.24 -20.32
N VAL A 105 15.43 -5.10 -20.49
CA VAL A 105 14.71 -5.61 -21.67
C VAL A 105 15.21 -4.93 -22.95
N MET A 106 15.39 -3.61 -22.96
CA MET A 106 15.91 -2.87 -24.11
C MET A 106 17.34 -3.32 -24.48
N LEU A 107 18.21 -3.53 -23.49
CA LEU A 107 19.57 -4.02 -23.72
C LEU A 107 19.58 -5.43 -24.32
N LEU A 108 18.71 -6.33 -23.85
CA LEU A 108 18.58 -7.67 -24.40
C LEU A 108 18.06 -7.66 -25.84
N LEU A 109 17.08 -6.81 -26.17
CA LEU A 109 16.57 -6.65 -27.53
C LEU A 109 17.64 -6.11 -28.49
N LEU A 110 18.45 -5.13 -28.04
CA LEU A 110 19.56 -4.60 -28.83
C LEU A 110 20.67 -5.65 -29.05
N ALA A 111 21.00 -6.43 -28.02
CA ALA A 111 21.96 -7.54 -28.14
C ALA A 111 21.48 -8.62 -29.13
N ALA A 112 20.19 -8.96 -29.11
CA ALA A 112 19.61 -9.91 -30.06
C ALA A 112 19.64 -9.38 -31.50
N LEU A 113 19.26 -8.11 -31.70
CA LEU A 113 19.26 -7.48 -33.03
C LEU A 113 20.67 -7.42 -33.62
N THR A 114 21.65 -6.99 -32.84
CA THR A 114 23.06 -6.93 -33.27
C THR A 114 23.60 -8.30 -33.62
N TRP A 115 23.26 -9.34 -32.85
CA TRP A 115 23.63 -10.72 -33.16
C TRP A 115 23.05 -11.19 -34.50
N VAL A 116 21.78 -10.92 -34.79
CA VAL A 116 21.13 -11.26 -36.07
C VAL A 116 21.79 -10.55 -37.25
N ILE A 117 22.07 -9.25 -37.11
CA ILE A 117 22.74 -8.45 -38.15
C ILE A 117 24.13 -9.01 -38.45
N CYS A 118 24.93 -9.26 -37.41
CA CYS A 118 26.27 -9.83 -37.56
C CYS A 118 26.24 -11.23 -38.22
N ARG A 119 25.29 -12.09 -37.82
CA ARG A 119 25.10 -13.41 -38.44
C ARG A 119 24.70 -13.30 -39.91
N GLY A 120 23.75 -12.43 -40.22
CA GLY A 120 23.29 -12.18 -41.59
C GLY A 120 24.42 -11.67 -42.48
N TRP A 121 25.19 -10.71 -42.00
CA TRP A 121 26.35 -10.16 -42.71
C TRP A 121 27.40 -11.24 -43.02
N HIS A 122 27.75 -12.06 -42.03
CA HIS A 122 28.73 -13.13 -42.20
C HIS A 122 28.25 -14.21 -43.20
N LEU A 123 26.95 -14.52 -43.24
CA LEU A 123 26.37 -15.43 -44.23
C LEU A 123 26.42 -14.85 -45.66
N LEU A 124 26.13 -13.55 -45.82
CA LEU A 124 26.22 -12.85 -47.10
C LEU A 124 27.65 -12.83 -47.65
N GLN A 125 28.65 -12.57 -46.80
CA GLN A 125 30.06 -12.60 -47.21
C GLN A 125 30.50 -14.00 -47.69
N ARG A 126 30.08 -15.06 -46.98
CA ARG A 126 30.36 -16.45 -47.42
C ARG A 126 29.69 -16.80 -48.75
N GLY A 127 28.48 -16.28 -49.02
CA GLY A 127 27.78 -16.48 -50.28
C GLY A 127 28.38 -15.74 -51.47
N ARG A 128 29.04 -14.60 -51.26
CA ARG A 128 29.77 -13.87 -52.31
C ARG A 128 31.05 -14.58 -52.72
N TRP A 129 31.86 -15.03 -51.76
CA TRP A 129 33.13 -15.72 -52.04
C TRP A 129 32.95 -16.99 -52.90
N LYS A 130 31.85 -17.73 -52.74
CA LYS A 130 31.56 -18.91 -53.56
C LYS A 130 31.18 -18.60 -55.01
N ARG A 131 30.70 -17.39 -55.33
CA ARG A 131 30.31 -17.00 -56.70
C ARG A 131 31.51 -16.51 -57.52
N ASP A 132 32.51 -15.95 -56.87
CA ASP A 132 33.72 -15.44 -57.53
C ASP A 132 34.78 -16.54 -57.75
N ALA A 133 34.51 -17.78 -57.30
CA ALA A 133 35.40 -18.94 -57.39
C ALA A 133 35.01 -19.95 -58.49
N ILE A 134 34.05 -19.60 -59.35
CA ILE A 134 33.60 -20.37 -60.54
C ILE A 134 33.90 -19.52 -61.76
#